data_AF-Q8KMK3-F1
#
_entry.id   AF-Q8KMK3-F1
#
_cell.length_a   1.000
_cell.length_b   1.000
_cell.length_c   1.000
_cell.angle_alpha   90.00
_cell.angle_beta   90.00
_cell.angle_gamma   90.00
#
_symmetry.space_group_name_H-M   'P 1'
#
loop_
_entity.id
_entity.type
_entity.pdbx_description
1 polymer ?
#
loop_
_entity_poly.entity_id
_entity_poly.type
_entity_poly.pdbx_seq_one_letter_code
_entity_poly.pdbx_strand_id
1 'polypeptide(L)'
;MIRTKIHKKNPQDNGDKVEKQALGEVVKNTNLGEIVLPKDKEIPEASSILESLVKTNATVDTSELEVSNILKNGATVSAKKESKKYSGSINVTFTIKKSDDVVAKKDLSKVNKDNFKFLTNFVFGSDLLEALKTDLELPNLKLDDFQFTVDKLATADKEGKLVIEAKPTSKLITGTVILDIPRLVVKPTEENHNIADAKKLLDETLKNLSILESKMDSNIKNIEKWEANTSDGGVFTEEAKKIKDTSSQVKAKFKEAKTKVEMLIKDKTKLSDEEIKSANKIINDFIAYYFTEVKSKDTGKIIYDGENTMRDIKKIAKLKNGNQEKDSLIEF
;
A
#
# COMPACT_ATOMS: atom_id res chain seq x y z
N MET A 1 -41.57 -26.91 -80.84
CA MET A 1 -42.83 -26.19 -80.56
C MET A 1 -43.10 -26.22 -79.06
N ILE A 2 -43.33 -25.03 -78.51
CA ILE A 2 -44.25 -24.68 -77.41
C ILE A 2 -43.96 -25.08 -75.95
N ARG A 3 -43.70 -24.00 -75.20
CA ARG A 3 -43.80 -23.68 -73.77
C ARG A 3 -44.95 -24.32 -72.98
N THR A 4 -44.73 -24.56 -71.69
CA THR A 4 -45.63 -24.07 -70.61
C THR A 4 -44.89 -23.96 -69.26
N LYS A 5 -44.99 -22.81 -68.56
CA LYS A 5 -44.64 -22.64 -67.15
C LYS A 5 -45.81 -21.90 -66.48
N ILE A 6 -46.44 -22.53 -65.49
CA ILE A 6 -47.58 -21.97 -64.74
C ILE A 6 -47.11 -21.46 -63.37
N HIS A 7 -47.72 -20.34 -62.98
CA HIS A 7 -47.41 -19.45 -61.87
C HIS A 7 -47.61 -20.06 -60.47
N LYS A 8 -46.76 -19.59 -59.55
CA LYS A 8 -46.94 -19.65 -58.09
C LYS A 8 -48.04 -18.66 -57.65
N LYS A 9 -48.87 -19.08 -56.70
CA LYS A 9 -49.57 -18.20 -55.75
C LYS A 9 -49.08 -18.57 -54.35
N ASN A 10 -48.50 -17.60 -53.64
CA ASN A 10 -48.03 -17.73 -52.26
C ASN A 10 -49.24 -17.88 -51.31
N PRO A 11 -49.12 -18.71 -50.24
CA PRO A 11 -50.08 -18.74 -49.15
C PRO A 11 -49.94 -17.49 -48.27
N GLN A 12 -51.09 -16.96 -47.84
CA GLN A 12 -51.22 -16.00 -46.75
C GLN A 12 -50.74 -16.64 -45.45
N ASP A 13 -49.76 -16.02 -44.82
CA ASP A 13 -49.24 -16.36 -43.49
C ASP A 13 -50.20 -15.79 -42.42
N ASN A 14 -50.84 -16.69 -41.67
CA ASN A 14 -51.64 -16.37 -40.49
C ASN A 14 -50.68 -16.02 -39.35
N GLY A 15 -50.35 -14.73 -39.20
CA GLY A 15 -49.61 -14.24 -38.04
C GLY A 15 -50.51 -14.09 -36.83
N ASP A 16 -50.47 -15.06 -35.90
CA ASP A 16 -50.90 -14.87 -34.52
C ASP A 16 -50.12 -13.70 -33.92
N LYS A 17 -50.79 -12.54 -33.75
CA LYS A 17 -50.26 -11.42 -32.99
C LYS A 17 -50.30 -11.81 -31.52
N VAL A 18 -49.19 -12.33 -31.00
CA VAL A 18 -48.98 -12.43 -29.55
C VAL A 18 -49.00 -11.01 -28.99
N GLU A 19 -50.03 -10.68 -28.22
CA GLU A 19 -50.19 -9.37 -27.59
C GLU A 19 -49.11 -9.20 -26.51
N LYS A 20 -48.23 -8.20 -26.69
CA LYS A 20 -47.13 -7.93 -25.74
C LYS A 20 -47.69 -7.30 -24.48
N GLN A 21 -47.22 -7.74 -23.32
CA GLN A 21 -47.62 -7.14 -22.04
C GLN A 21 -46.84 -5.84 -21.78
N ALA A 22 -47.50 -4.82 -21.25
CA ALA A 22 -46.82 -3.59 -20.86
C ALA A 22 -45.97 -3.84 -19.59
N LEU A 23 -44.73 -3.36 -19.56
CA LEU A 23 -43.85 -3.59 -18.40
C LEU A 23 -44.44 -3.07 -17.09
N GLY A 24 -45.16 -1.95 -17.11
CA GLY A 24 -45.84 -1.41 -15.93
C GLY A 24 -46.97 -2.30 -15.39
N GLU A 25 -47.47 -3.24 -16.20
CA GLU A 25 -48.47 -4.22 -15.75
C GLU A 25 -47.83 -5.46 -15.12
N VAL A 26 -46.63 -5.83 -15.56
CA VAL A 26 -45.92 -7.04 -15.12
C VAL A 26 -45.01 -6.75 -13.93
N VAL A 27 -44.34 -5.60 -13.92
CA VAL A 27 -43.47 -5.17 -12.83
C VAL A 27 -44.30 -4.38 -11.82
N LYS A 28 -44.70 -5.05 -10.74
CA LYS A 28 -45.50 -4.42 -9.66
C LYS A 28 -44.63 -3.72 -8.63
N ASN A 29 -43.37 -4.14 -8.45
CA ASN A 29 -42.44 -3.53 -7.52
C ASN A 29 -41.28 -2.87 -8.26
N THR A 30 -41.26 -1.53 -8.27
CA THR A 30 -40.20 -0.72 -8.87
C THR A 30 -39.08 -0.36 -7.89
N ASN A 31 -39.25 -0.63 -6.59
CA ASN A 31 -38.18 -0.52 -5.60
C ASN A 31 -37.48 -1.88 -5.49
N LEU A 32 -36.25 -1.94 -5.99
CA LEU A 32 -35.46 -3.16 -6.07
C LEU A 32 -34.73 -3.48 -4.75
N GLY A 33 -34.86 -2.62 -3.74
CA GLY A 33 -34.23 -2.80 -2.44
C GLY A 33 -32.74 -2.45 -2.47
N GLU A 34 -31.95 -3.25 -1.76
CA GLU A 34 -30.51 -3.04 -1.60
C GLU A 34 -29.72 -3.80 -2.67
N ILE A 35 -28.86 -3.09 -3.40
CA ILE A 35 -27.89 -3.66 -4.34
C ILE A 35 -26.50 -3.55 -3.72
N VAL A 36 -25.82 -4.68 -3.60
CA VAL A 36 -24.47 -4.74 -3.05
C VAL A 36 -23.44 -4.51 -4.15
N LEU A 37 -22.55 -3.53 -3.96
CA LEU A 37 -21.46 -3.21 -4.90
C LEU A 37 -20.08 -3.38 -4.26
N PRO A 38 -19.05 -3.76 -5.04
CA PRO A 38 -17.66 -3.64 -4.61
C PRO A 38 -17.32 -2.20 -4.16
N LYS A 39 -16.36 -2.05 -3.24
CA LYS A 39 -15.98 -0.72 -2.69
C LYS A 39 -15.59 0.28 -3.77
N ASP A 40 -14.90 -0.17 -4.80
CA ASP A 40 -14.38 0.60 -5.93
C ASP A 40 -15.44 1.00 -6.98
N LYS A 41 -16.66 0.45 -6.92
CA LYS A 41 -17.74 0.77 -7.86
C LYS A 41 -18.80 1.68 -7.27
N GLU A 42 -19.03 2.84 -7.88
CA GLU A 42 -20.04 3.81 -7.42
C GLU A 42 -21.44 3.58 -7.99
N ILE A 43 -21.56 2.88 -9.12
CA ILE A 43 -22.82 2.60 -9.82
C ILE A 43 -22.94 1.11 -10.14
N PRO A 44 -24.14 0.52 -10.08
CA PRO A 44 -24.36 -0.88 -10.42
C PRO A 44 -24.25 -1.11 -11.93
N GLU A 45 -24.03 -2.37 -12.30
CA GLU A 45 -24.13 -2.80 -13.69
C GLU A 45 -25.57 -3.18 -14.05
N ALA A 46 -25.89 -3.17 -15.34
CA ALA A 46 -27.21 -3.54 -15.85
C ALA A 46 -27.66 -4.93 -15.39
N SER A 47 -26.74 -5.90 -15.34
CA SER A 47 -26.97 -7.26 -14.85
C SER A 47 -27.47 -7.28 -13.42
N SER A 48 -26.81 -6.55 -12.50
CA SER A 48 -27.20 -6.47 -11.09
C SER A 48 -28.59 -5.85 -10.89
N ILE A 49 -28.96 -4.89 -11.74
CA ILE A 49 -30.30 -4.28 -11.72
C ILE A 49 -31.35 -5.31 -12.18
N LEU A 50 -31.09 -6.05 -13.26
CA LEU A 50 -31.99 -7.08 -13.77
C LEU A 50 -32.15 -8.25 -12.79
N GLU A 51 -31.08 -8.68 -12.12
CA GLU A 51 -31.14 -9.70 -11.07
C GLU A 51 -32.04 -9.26 -9.90
N SER A 52 -31.87 -8.02 -9.44
CA SER A 52 -32.70 -7.48 -8.36
C SER A 52 -34.16 -7.29 -8.80
N LEU A 53 -34.40 -6.93 -10.05
CA LEU A 53 -35.74 -6.85 -10.64
C LEU A 53 -36.47 -8.20 -10.59
N VAL A 54 -35.79 -9.31 -10.92
CA VAL A 54 -36.37 -10.65 -10.85
C VAL A 54 -36.61 -11.08 -9.40
N LYS A 55 -35.68 -10.76 -8.48
CA LYS A 55 -35.85 -11.05 -7.05
C LYS A 55 -37.11 -10.40 -6.47
N THR A 56 -37.41 -9.17 -6.88
CA THR A 56 -38.60 -8.44 -6.41
C THR A 56 -39.85 -8.71 -7.25
N ASN A 57 -39.70 -9.24 -8.47
CA ASN A 57 -40.80 -9.57 -9.39
C ASN A 57 -40.50 -10.91 -10.10
N ALA A 58 -40.77 -12.02 -9.43
CA ALA A 58 -40.34 -13.39 -9.79
C ALA A 58 -40.81 -13.92 -11.18
N THR A 59 -41.61 -13.17 -11.94
CA THR A 59 -42.21 -13.57 -13.22
C THR A 59 -41.73 -12.76 -14.42
N VAL A 60 -40.70 -11.92 -14.23
CA VAL A 60 -40.15 -11.07 -15.29
C VAL A 60 -39.04 -11.81 -16.04
N ASP A 61 -39.19 -11.95 -17.37
CA ASP A 61 -38.15 -12.50 -18.23
C ASP A 61 -37.14 -11.41 -18.65
N THR A 62 -35.98 -11.38 -18.00
CA THR A 62 -34.95 -10.36 -18.22
C THR A 62 -34.22 -10.50 -19.55
N SER A 63 -34.33 -11.64 -20.24
CA SER A 63 -33.71 -11.82 -21.56
C SER A 63 -34.32 -10.90 -22.62
N GLU A 64 -35.55 -10.43 -22.37
CA GLU A 64 -36.35 -9.54 -23.20
C GLU A 64 -36.13 -8.05 -22.86
N LEU A 65 -35.28 -7.75 -21.88
CA LEU A 65 -35.13 -6.41 -21.30
C LEU A 65 -33.73 -5.82 -21.49
N GLU A 66 -33.66 -4.50 -21.52
CA GLU A 66 -32.43 -3.73 -21.49
C GLU A 66 -32.49 -2.66 -20.39
N VAL A 67 -31.33 -2.24 -19.88
CA VAL A 67 -31.22 -1.22 -18.83
C VAL A 67 -30.42 -0.04 -19.37
N SER A 68 -30.94 1.17 -19.16
CA SER A 68 -30.31 2.43 -19.53
C SER A 68 -30.42 3.45 -18.39
N ASN A 69 -29.78 4.61 -18.55
CA ASN A 69 -29.80 5.71 -17.57
C ASN A 69 -29.48 5.26 -16.14
N ILE A 70 -28.43 4.44 -15.98
CA ILE A 70 -28.04 3.91 -14.67
C ILE A 70 -27.43 5.03 -13.82
N LEU A 71 -28.05 5.29 -12.67
CA LEU A 71 -27.65 6.26 -11.67
C LEU A 71 -27.37 5.56 -10.33
N LYS A 72 -26.91 6.34 -9.33
CA LYS A 72 -26.56 5.83 -8.00
C LYS A 72 -27.73 5.21 -7.24
N ASN A 73 -28.97 5.60 -7.53
CA ASN A 73 -30.16 5.14 -6.80
C ASN A 73 -31.35 4.80 -7.72
N GLY A 74 -31.11 4.66 -9.03
CA GLY A 74 -32.15 4.32 -9.98
C GLY A 74 -31.64 4.03 -11.39
N ALA A 75 -32.53 3.48 -12.22
CA ALA A 75 -32.28 3.21 -13.63
C ALA A 75 -33.59 3.13 -14.42
N THR A 76 -33.50 3.12 -15.75
CA THR A 76 -34.63 2.85 -16.64
C THR A 76 -34.50 1.43 -17.21
N VAL A 77 -35.53 0.61 -17.02
CA VAL A 77 -35.65 -0.74 -17.62
C VAL A 77 -36.66 -0.68 -18.76
N SER A 78 -36.26 -1.11 -19.95
CA SER A 78 -37.08 -1.07 -21.16
C SER A 78 -37.19 -2.46 -21.78
N ALA A 79 -38.31 -2.73 -22.46
CA ALA A 79 -38.40 -3.88 -23.33
C ALA A 79 -37.47 -3.66 -24.53
N LYS A 80 -36.68 -4.69 -24.89
CA LYS A 80 -35.85 -4.65 -26.10
C LYS A 80 -36.72 -4.42 -27.33
N LYS A 81 -36.15 -3.80 -28.36
CA LYS A 81 -36.87 -3.50 -29.61
C LYS A 81 -37.48 -4.76 -30.24
N GLU A 82 -36.74 -5.86 -30.19
CA GLU A 82 -37.12 -7.19 -30.70
C GLU A 82 -37.88 -8.04 -29.69
N SER A 83 -38.23 -7.50 -28.51
CA SER A 83 -38.92 -8.26 -27.48
C SER A 83 -40.24 -8.83 -28.02
N LYS A 84 -40.49 -10.12 -27.77
CA LYS A 84 -41.74 -10.79 -28.12
C LYS A 84 -42.75 -10.79 -26.98
N LYS A 85 -42.30 -10.53 -25.74
CA LYS A 85 -43.13 -10.63 -24.53
C LYS A 85 -43.58 -9.28 -24.00
N TYR A 86 -42.74 -8.25 -24.08
CA TYR A 86 -42.96 -7.00 -23.37
C TYR A 86 -42.94 -5.76 -24.26
N SER A 87 -43.56 -4.69 -23.78
CA SER A 87 -43.51 -3.36 -24.38
C SER A 87 -43.40 -2.26 -23.32
N GLY A 88 -42.91 -1.09 -23.72
CA GLY A 88 -42.76 0.09 -22.85
C GLY A 88 -41.49 0.07 -22.00
N SER A 89 -41.44 0.98 -21.03
CA SER A 89 -40.33 1.16 -20.10
C SER A 89 -40.84 1.58 -18.72
N ILE A 90 -40.01 1.34 -17.70
CA ILE A 90 -40.28 1.70 -16.31
C ILE A 90 -39.01 2.28 -15.67
N ASN A 91 -39.20 3.14 -14.68
CA ASN A 91 -38.13 3.59 -13.81
C ASN A 91 -38.12 2.76 -12.54
N VAL A 92 -36.93 2.33 -12.12
CA VAL A 92 -36.71 1.55 -10.91
C VAL A 92 -35.81 2.33 -9.95
N THR A 93 -36.00 2.09 -8.65
CA THR A 93 -35.20 2.70 -7.58
C THR A 93 -34.53 1.62 -6.74
N PHE A 94 -33.38 1.95 -6.15
CA PHE A 94 -32.64 1.06 -5.26
C PHE A 94 -31.73 1.87 -4.33
N THR A 95 -31.25 1.20 -3.29
CA THR A 95 -30.18 1.68 -2.42
C THR A 95 -28.91 0.90 -2.69
N ILE A 96 -27.75 1.53 -2.49
CA ILE A 96 -26.44 0.87 -2.64
C ILE A 96 -25.87 0.59 -1.25
N LYS A 97 -25.50 -0.67 -1.03
CA LYS A 97 -24.62 -1.06 0.06
C LYS A 97 -23.28 -1.45 -0.53
N LYS A 98 -22.18 -0.90 0.00
CA LYS A 98 -20.86 -1.40 -0.36
C LYS A 98 -20.67 -2.75 0.32
N SER A 99 -20.18 -3.75 -0.41
CA SER A 99 -19.79 -4.99 0.24
C SER A 99 -18.75 -4.65 1.30
N ASP A 100 -19.01 -5.08 2.54
CA ASP A 100 -17.93 -5.36 3.46
C ASP A 100 -17.28 -6.64 2.94
N ASP A 101 -16.54 -6.53 1.84
CA ASP A 101 -15.57 -7.56 1.53
C ASP A 101 -14.66 -7.60 2.76
N VAL A 102 -14.81 -8.66 3.54
CA VAL A 102 -13.67 -9.23 4.26
C VAL A 102 -12.72 -9.62 3.14
N VAL A 103 -11.96 -8.65 2.63
CA VAL A 103 -10.77 -8.92 1.83
C VAL A 103 -10.01 -9.90 2.70
N ALA A 104 -9.91 -11.15 2.24
CA ALA A 104 -9.23 -12.17 3.00
C ALA A 104 -7.86 -11.61 3.34
N LYS A 105 -7.60 -11.43 4.64
CA LYS A 105 -6.39 -10.75 5.11
C LYS A 105 -5.20 -11.46 4.47
N LYS A 106 -4.29 -10.68 3.88
CA LYS A 106 -3.04 -11.24 3.38
C LYS A 106 -2.16 -11.58 4.57
N ASP A 107 -1.64 -12.79 4.58
CA ASP A 107 -0.77 -13.26 5.66
C ASP A 107 0.67 -12.80 5.39
N LEU A 108 1.23 -12.00 6.31
CA LEU A 108 2.59 -11.48 6.21
C LEU A 108 3.62 -12.61 6.10
N SER A 109 3.36 -13.80 6.67
CA SER A 109 4.31 -14.92 6.59
C SER A 109 4.55 -15.41 5.15
N LYS A 110 3.71 -15.00 4.20
CA LYS A 110 3.78 -15.37 2.78
C LYS A 110 4.47 -14.32 1.90
N VAL A 111 4.94 -13.21 2.45
CA VAL A 111 5.58 -12.15 1.65
C VAL A 111 6.86 -12.67 0.99
N ASN A 112 7.16 -12.19 -0.21
CA ASN A 112 8.43 -12.53 -0.85
C ASN A 112 9.57 -11.75 -0.18
N LYS A 113 10.42 -12.47 0.58
CA LYS A 113 11.55 -11.86 1.29
C LYS A 113 12.57 -11.18 0.36
N ASP A 114 12.65 -11.58 -0.91
CA ASP A 114 13.54 -10.94 -1.89
C ASP A 114 13.17 -9.47 -2.15
N ASN A 115 11.91 -9.09 -1.94
CA ASN A 115 11.45 -7.70 -2.07
C ASN A 115 11.97 -6.79 -0.95
N PHE A 116 12.62 -7.35 0.08
CA PHE A 116 13.17 -6.65 1.22
C PHE A 116 14.71 -6.61 1.23
N LYS A 117 15.36 -6.80 0.07
CA LYS A 117 16.83 -6.73 -0.04
C LYS A 117 17.43 -5.35 0.25
N PHE A 118 16.61 -4.31 0.36
CA PHE A 118 17.03 -2.96 0.76
C PHE A 118 17.28 -2.82 2.26
N LEU A 119 16.96 -3.83 3.08
CA LEU A 119 17.06 -3.74 4.52
C LEU A 119 18.48 -3.45 4.99
N THR A 120 18.56 -2.58 5.99
CA THR A 120 19.79 -2.23 6.70
C THR A 120 19.47 -2.20 8.19
N ASN A 121 20.46 -1.88 9.05
CA ASN A 121 20.15 -1.60 10.45
C ASN A 121 19.23 -0.37 10.62
N PHE A 122 19.14 0.50 9.62
CA PHE A 122 18.24 1.65 9.57
C PHE A 122 17.04 1.28 8.69
N VAL A 123 15.86 1.12 9.31
CA VAL A 123 14.67 0.56 8.64
C VAL A 123 13.52 1.56 8.65
N PHE A 124 13.24 2.20 7.52
CA PHE A 124 12.18 3.21 7.43
C PHE A 124 10.81 2.58 7.19
N GLY A 125 9.80 3.00 7.96
CA GLY A 125 8.44 2.46 7.86
C GLY A 125 7.82 2.70 6.48
N SER A 126 8.11 3.84 5.85
CA SER A 126 7.69 4.14 4.48
C SER A 126 8.23 3.12 3.47
N ASP A 127 9.51 2.74 3.57
CA ASP A 127 10.13 1.77 2.66
C ASP A 127 9.52 0.37 2.84
N LEU A 128 9.27 -0.04 4.10
CA LEU A 128 8.54 -1.29 4.40
C LEU A 128 7.12 -1.28 3.84
N LEU A 129 6.41 -0.16 4.01
CA LEU A 129 5.04 -0.02 3.53
C LEU A 129 4.99 -0.18 2.01
N GLU A 130 5.85 0.50 1.28
CA GLU A 130 5.86 0.41 -0.19
C GLU A 130 6.21 -1.01 -0.66
N ALA A 131 7.18 -1.67 -0.03
CA ALA A 131 7.50 -3.06 -0.33
C ALA A 131 6.30 -4.01 -0.08
N LEU A 132 5.61 -3.84 1.05
CA LEU A 132 4.41 -4.64 1.39
C LEU A 132 3.24 -4.36 0.44
N LYS A 133 3.00 -3.09 0.07
CA LYS A 133 1.96 -2.72 -0.90
C LYS A 133 2.18 -3.41 -2.24
N THR A 134 3.42 -3.40 -2.73
CA THR A 134 3.79 -4.03 -3.99
C THR A 134 3.67 -5.54 -3.91
N ASP A 135 4.24 -6.18 -2.89
CA ASP A 135 4.29 -7.64 -2.77
C ASP A 135 2.91 -8.26 -2.53
N LEU A 136 2.07 -7.60 -1.72
CA LEU A 136 0.74 -8.10 -1.36
C LEU A 136 -0.37 -7.60 -2.27
N GLU A 137 -0.05 -6.70 -3.21
CA GLU A 137 -0.99 -6.01 -4.10
C GLU A 137 -2.07 -5.23 -3.31
N LEU A 138 -1.65 -4.55 -2.24
CA LEU A 138 -2.53 -3.82 -1.31
C LEU A 138 -2.27 -2.30 -1.36
N PRO A 139 -2.68 -1.58 -2.42
CA PRO A 139 -2.35 -0.15 -2.57
C PRO A 139 -2.92 0.75 -1.46
N ASN A 140 -3.94 0.27 -0.74
CA ASN A 140 -4.60 0.95 0.36
C ASN A 140 -4.02 0.60 1.74
N LEU A 141 -2.97 -0.24 1.83
CA LEU A 141 -2.26 -0.54 3.07
C LEU A 141 -1.65 0.75 3.65
N LYS A 142 -1.67 0.88 4.99
CA LYS A 142 -1.16 2.04 5.72
C LYS A 142 -0.14 1.63 6.78
N LEU A 143 0.66 2.60 7.25
CA LEU A 143 1.57 2.39 8.38
C LEU A 143 0.83 1.91 9.64
N ASP A 144 -0.42 2.33 9.83
CA ASP A 144 -1.25 1.91 10.97
C ASP A 144 -1.69 0.43 10.92
N ASP A 145 -1.46 -0.29 9.81
CA ASP A 145 -1.83 -1.70 9.66
C ASP A 145 -0.78 -2.67 10.22
N PHE A 146 0.45 -2.23 10.46
CA PHE A 146 1.53 -3.07 10.97
C PHE A 146 2.39 -2.33 11.99
N GLN A 147 3.26 -3.07 12.65
CA GLN A 147 4.37 -2.57 13.43
C GLN A 147 5.63 -3.36 13.06
N PHE A 148 6.79 -2.83 13.37
CA PHE A 148 8.04 -3.55 13.15
C PHE A 148 9.07 -3.28 14.24
N THR A 149 10.02 -4.19 14.38
CA THR A 149 11.07 -4.13 15.40
C THR A 149 12.35 -4.73 14.85
N VAL A 150 13.46 -3.99 15.00
CA VAL A 150 14.79 -4.56 14.74
C VAL A 150 15.20 -5.35 15.97
N ASP A 151 14.83 -6.64 15.98
CA ASP A 151 15.05 -7.55 17.11
C ASP A 151 16.54 -7.83 17.33
N LYS A 152 17.31 -7.85 16.24
CA LYS A 152 18.77 -8.01 16.28
C LYS A 152 19.44 -7.14 15.23
N LEU A 153 20.44 -6.37 15.65
CA LEU A 153 21.29 -5.61 14.72
C LEU A 153 22.18 -6.56 13.91
N ALA A 154 22.32 -6.27 12.63
CA ALA A 154 23.35 -6.86 11.80
C ALA A 154 24.73 -6.39 12.26
N THR A 155 25.68 -7.31 12.32
CA THR A 155 27.10 -7.06 12.59
C THR A 155 27.92 -7.41 11.35
N ALA A 156 29.23 -7.33 11.44
CA ALA A 156 30.10 -7.83 10.36
C ALA A 156 29.94 -9.36 10.18
N ASP A 157 29.88 -10.11 11.26
CA ASP A 157 29.88 -11.58 11.22
C ASP A 157 28.48 -12.21 11.18
N LYS A 158 27.42 -11.46 11.51
CA LYS A 158 26.07 -12.00 11.68
C LYS A 158 25.04 -11.11 11.03
N GLU A 159 24.07 -11.76 10.40
CA GLU A 159 22.83 -11.11 9.98
C GLU A 159 22.07 -10.57 11.20
N GLY A 160 21.41 -9.44 10.97
CA GLY A 160 20.39 -8.91 11.86
C GLY A 160 19.03 -9.55 11.57
N LYS A 161 18.05 -9.21 12.38
CA LYS A 161 16.67 -9.69 12.25
C LYS A 161 15.72 -8.50 12.42
N LEU A 162 14.82 -8.37 11.45
CA LEU A 162 13.67 -7.47 11.49
C LEU A 162 12.42 -8.31 11.62
N VAL A 163 11.53 -7.93 12.54
CA VAL A 163 10.20 -8.52 12.69
C VAL A 163 9.18 -7.49 12.24
N ILE A 164 8.28 -7.88 11.32
CA ILE A 164 7.11 -7.09 10.93
C ILE A 164 5.87 -7.87 11.35
N GLU A 165 4.97 -7.23 12.09
CA GLU A 165 3.78 -7.84 12.64
C GLU A 165 2.53 -7.03 12.25
N ALA A 166 1.50 -7.71 11.77
CA ALA A 166 0.21 -7.07 11.50
C ALA A 166 -0.43 -6.64 12.82
N LYS A 167 -0.87 -5.37 12.89
CA LYS A 167 -1.60 -4.88 14.06
C LYS A 167 -2.95 -5.59 14.16
N PRO A 168 -3.44 -5.92 15.38
CA PRO A 168 -4.74 -6.58 15.56
C PRO A 168 -5.91 -5.83 14.92
N THR A 169 -5.80 -4.49 14.84
CA THR A 169 -6.77 -3.58 14.23
C THR A 169 -6.75 -3.58 12.71
N SER A 170 -5.74 -4.16 12.06
CA SER A 170 -5.66 -4.18 10.60
C SER A 170 -6.78 -5.01 10.00
N LYS A 171 -7.39 -4.48 8.94
CA LYS A 171 -8.40 -5.18 8.13
C LYS A 171 -7.81 -5.84 6.89
N LEU A 172 -6.55 -5.57 6.56
CA LEU A 172 -5.93 -5.96 5.28
C LEU A 172 -4.90 -7.09 5.42
N ILE A 173 -4.20 -7.14 6.56
CA ILE A 173 -3.11 -8.08 6.79
C ILE A 173 -3.23 -8.80 8.14
N THR A 174 -2.55 -9.94 8.25
CA THR A 174 -2.44 -10.74 9.47
C THR A 174 -1.07 -11.40 9.57
N GLY A 175 -0.75 -11.99 10.72
CA GLY A 175 0.48 -12.75 10.93
C GLY A 175 1.72 -11.87 11.10
N THR A 176 2.87 -12.52 10.93
CA THR A 176 4.19 -11.95 11.19
C THR A 176 5.16 -12.44 10.12
N VAL A 177 6.10 -11.58 9.73
CA VAL A 177 7.27 -11.98 8.94
C VAL A 177 8.55 -11.63 9.67
N ILE A 178 9.51 -12.55 9.61
CA ILE A 178 10.88 -12.35 10.07
C ILE A 178 11.78 -12.24 8.84
N LEU A 179 12.45 -11.10 8.72
CA LEU A 179 13.34 -10.75 7.62
C LEU A 179 14.78 -10.65 8.13
N ASP A 180 15.70 -11.03 7.25
CA ASP A 180 17.12 -11.00 7.54
C ASP A 180 17.69 -9.65 7.11
N ILE A 181 18.34 -8.96 8.05
CA ILE A 181 19.09 -7.76 7.72
C ILE A 181 20.50 -8.23 7.30
N PRO A 182 20.93 -7.93 6.06
CA PRO A 182 22.25 -8.31 5.58
C PRO A 182 23.36 -7.88 6.54
N ARG A 183 24.34 -8.75 6.75
CA ARG A 183 25.57 -8.43 7.50
C ARG A 183 26.28 -7.22 6.90
N LEU A 184 26.92 -6.41 7.75
CA LEU A 184 27.53 -5.14 7.33
C LEU A 184 28.73 -5.35 6.40
N VAL A 185 29.58 -6.36 6.65
CA VAL A 185 30.73 -6.71 5.82
C VAL A 185 31.09 -8.18 6.01
N VAL A 186 31.35 -8.92 4.92
CA VAL A 186 31.84 -10.30 5.01
C VAL A 186 33.26 -10.32 5.55
N LYS A 187 33.50 -10.98 6.68
CA LYS A 187 34.85 -11.48 7.00
C LYS A 187 35.24 -12.46 5.89
N PRO A 188 36.38 -12.28 5.20
CA PRO A 188 36.84 -13.27 4.23
C PRO A 188 36.90 -14.65 4.91
N THR A 189 36.17 -15.63 4.36
CA THR A 189 36.24 -17.04 4.76
C THR A 189 36.90 -17.84 3.63
N GLU A 190 37.29 -19.10 3.90
CA GLU A 190 37.72 -20.12 2.91
C GLU A 190 36.86 -20.22 1.64
N GLU A 191 35.60 -19.77 1.69
CA GLU A 191 34.66 -19.77 0.56
C GLU A 191 34.44 -18.40 -0.12
N ASN A 192 34.73 -17.27 0.54
CA ASN A 192 34.58 -15.90 0.00
C ASN A 192 35.92 -15.13 0.03
N HIS A 193 36.86 -15.63 -0.77
CA HIS A 193 38.28 -15.30 -0.74
C HIS A 193 38.66 -13.91 -1.25
N ASN A 194 37.77 -13.18 -1.90
CA ASN A 194 38.21 -11.98 -2.58
C ASN A 194 38.04 -10.76 -1.70
N ILE A 195 39.18 -10.26 -1.23
CA ILE A 195 39.35 -8.92 -0.67
C ILE A 195 38.65 -7.82 -1.54
N ALA A 196 38.51 -8.03 -2.86
CA ALA A 196 37.75 -7.13 -3.73
C ALA A 196 36.25 -7.07 -3.39
N ASP A 197 35.64 -8.17 -2.95
CA ASP A 197 34.22 -8.22 -2.57
C ASP A 197 33.98 -7.48 -1.26
N ALA A 198 34.94 -7.51 -0.33
CA ALA A 198 34.88 -6.73 0.91
C ALA A 198 34.82 -5.23 0.66
N LYS A 199 35.58 -4.73 -0.33
CA LYS A 199 35.49 -3.33 -0.75
C LYS A 199 34.10 -3.01 -1.32
N LYS A 200 33.57 -3.87 -2.19
CA LYS A 200 32.22 -3.68 -2.78
C LYS A 200 31.14 -3.59 -1.70
N LEU A 201 31.20 -4.44 -0.67
CA LEU A 201 30.25 -4.43 0.44
C LEU A 201 30.36 -3.19 1.31
N LEU A 202 31.59 -2.69 1.53
CA LEU A 202 31.80 -1.41 2.19
C LEU A 202 31.23 -0.25 1.35
N ASP A 203 31.43 -0.25 0.03
CA ASP A 203 30.85 0.73 -0.89
C ASP A 203 29.30 0.68 -0.83
N GLU A 204 28.70 -0.51 -0.81
CA GLU A 204 27.25 -0.71 -0.63
C GLU A 204 26.76 -0.22 0.74
N THR A 205 27.53 -0.49 1.81
CA THR A 205 27.21 0.00 3.16
C THR A 205 27.26 1.53 3.23
N LEU A 206 28.25 2.18 2.60
CA LEU A 206 28.32 3.64 2.52
C LEU A 206 27.18 4.24 1.71
N LYS A 207 26.73 3.57 0.64
CA LYS A 207 25.55 3.95 -0.12
C LYS A 207 24.30 3.89 0.77
N ASN A 208 24.12 2.81 1.51
CA ASN A 208 23.01 2.61 2.43
C ASN A 208 22.99 3.65 3.56
N LEU A 209 24.14 3.96 4.15
CA LEU A 209 24.26 5.02 5.14
C LEU A 209 23.96 6.42 4.55
N SER A 210 24.20 6.63 3.25
CA SER A 210 23.84 7.89 2.57
C SER A 210 22.31 8.04 2.39
N ILE A 211 21.55 6.93 2.37
CA ILE A 211 20.09 6.96 2.42
C ILE A 211 19.63 7.49 3.79
N LEU A 212 20.25 7.02 4.88
CA LEU A 212 19.99 7.54 6.22
C LEU A 212 20.27 9.05 6.31
N GLU A 213 21.38 9.54 5.75
CA GLU A 213 21.66 10.99 5.69
C GLU A 213 20.52 11.75 5.01
N SER A 214 20.04 11.24 3.88
CA SER A 214 18.96 11.85 3.11
C SER A 214 17.64 11.87 3.90
N LYS A 215 17.39 10.86 4.74
CA LYS A 215 16.24 10.80 5.65
C LYS A 215 16.37 11.81 6.79
N MET A 216 17.55 12.00 7.38
CA MET A 216 17.79 13.07 8.37
C MET A 216 17.57 14.47 7.77
N ASP A 217 18.00 14.70 6.53
CA ASP A 217 17.69 15.94 5.81
C ASP A 217 16.20 16.11 5.55
N SER A 218 15.51 15.01 5.24
CA SER A 218 14.07 15.00 5.06
C SER A 218 13.36 15.33 6.36
N ASN A 219 13.78 14.80 7.51
CA ASN A 219 13.20 15.13 8.83
C ASN A 219 13.28 16.63 9.13
N ILE A 220 14.46 17.23 8.93
CA ILE A 220 14.69 18.66 9.17
C ILE A 220 13.77 19.53 8.31
N LYS A 221 13.55 19.16 7.04
CA LYS A 221 12.66 19.87 6.12
C LYS A 221 11.19 19.59 6.42
N ASN A 222 10.85 18.34 6.70
CA ASN A 222 9.48 17.89 6.84
C ASN A 222 8.84 18.44 8.10
N ILE A 223 9.59 18.61 9.19
CA ILE A 223 9.03 19.20 10.42
C ILE A 223 8.57 20.65 10.22
N GLU A 224 9.11 21.35 9.23
CA GLU A 224 8.68 22.71 8.86
C GLU A 224 7.33 22.74 8.15
N LYS A 225 6.84 21.58 7.67
CA LYS A 225 5.50 21.41 7.09
C LYS A 225 4.44 21.20 8.15
N TRP A 226 4.83 21.04 9.42
CA TRP A 226 3.92 20.93 10.56
C TRP A 226 3.81 22.27 11.30
N GLU A 227 2.66 22.47 11.93
CA GLU A 227 2.40 23.59 12.82
C GLU A 227 1.67 23.12 14.08
N ALA A 228 1.89 23.82 15.18
CA ALA A 228 1.27 23.48 16.45
C ALA A 228 -0.25 23.52 16.35
N ASN A 229 -0.90 22.65 17.11
CA ASN A 229 -2.30 22.87 17.46
C ASN A 229 -2.41 24.14 18.32
N THR A 230 -3.56 24.82 18.25
CA THR A 230 -3.75 26.15 18.85
C THR A 230 -3.45 26.24 20.36
N SER A 231 -3.50 25.13 21.09
CA SER A 231 -3.18 25.03 22.52
C SER A 231 -1.74 24.61 22.82
N ASP A 232 -1.02 24.04 21.86
CA ASP A 232 0.20 23.23 22.10
C ASP A 232 1.47 23.89 21.54
N GLY A 233 1.43 25.21 21.30
CA GLY A 233 2.49 25.98 20.63
C GLY A 233 3.90 25.80 21.22
N GLY A 234 4.02 25.84 22.54
CA GLY A 234 5.30 25.64 23.23
C GLY A 234 5.82 24.21 23.11
N VAL A 235 4.93 23.23 23.31
CA VAL A 235 5.27 21.79 23.27
C VAL A 235 5.74 21.38 21.88
N PHE A 236 5.03 21.80 20.83
CA PHE A 236 5.46 21.52 19.45
C PHE A 236 6.79 22.18 19.11
N THR A 237 7.03 23.42 19.56
CA THR A 237 8.29 24.12 19.29
C THR A 237 9.49 23.38 19.88
N GLU A 238 9.36 22.87 21.11
CA GLU A 238 10.39 22.06 21.76
C GLU A 238 10.63 20.74 21.02
N GLU A 239 9.56 20.05 20.63
CA GLU A 239 9.67 18.76 19.94
C GLU A 239 10.28 18.92 18.54
N ALA A 240 9.84 19.92 17.79
CA ALA A 240 10.41 20.27 16.49
C ALA A 240 11.89 20.61 16.59
N LYS A 241 12.31 21.31 17.66
CA LYS A 241 13.71 21.58 17.93
C LYS A 241 14.50 20.30 18.19
N LYS A 242 14.02 19.40 19.05
CA LYS A 242 14.68 18.10 19.32
C LYS A 242 14.86 17.28 18.04
N ILE A 243 13.84 17.22 17.19
CA ILE A 243 13.91 16.51 15.90
C ILE A 243 15.01 17.11 15.02
N LYS A 244 15.07 18.44 14.89
CA LYS A 244 16.11 19.12 14.08
C LYS A 244 17.50 18.92 14.66
N ASP A 245 17.66 19.05 15.98
CA ASP A 245 18.94 18.91 16.67
C ASP A 245 19.45 17.48 16.53
N THR A 246 18.63 16.47 16.82
CA THR A 246 18.97 15.04 16.69
C THR A 246 19.33 14.69 15.26
N SER A 247 18.52 15.11 14.28
CA SER A 247 18.79 14.86 12.86
C SER A 247 20.12 15.49 12.42
N SER A 248 20.42 16.70 12.89
CA SER A 248 21.67 17.41 12.56
C SER A 248 22.89 16.73 13.18
N GLN A 249 22.79 16.26 14.43
CA GLN A 249 23.85 15.55 15.13
C GLN A 249 24.14 14.19 14.49
N VAL A 250 23.10 13.40 14.22
CA VAL A 250 23.21 12.13 13.48
C VAL A 250 23.87 12.36 12.13
N LYS A 251 23.42 13.37 11.37
CA LYS A 251 24.01 13.72 10.08
C LYS A 251 25.49 14.08 10.18
N ALA A 252 25.88 14.88 11.17
CA ALA A 252 27.28 15.25 11.37
C ALA A 252 28.15 14.04 11.69
N LYS A 253 27.67 13.16 12.59
CA LYS A 253 28.38 11.93 12.98
C LYS A 253 28.46 10.91 11.85
N PHE A 254 27.41 10.81 11.04
CA PHE A 254 27.44 10.04 9.81
C PHE A 254 28.52 10.55 8.85
N LYS A 255 28.55 11.85 8.56
CA LYS A 255 29.56 12.44 7.66
C LYS A 255 30.99 12.16 8.13
N GLU A 256 31.22 12.25 9.43
CA GLU A 256 32.50 11.91 10.06
C GLU A 256 32.86 10.44 9.79
N ALA A 257 31.94 9.50 10.06
CA ALA A 257 32.15 8.08 9.84
C ALA A 257 32.36 7.74 8.34
N LYS A 258 31.52 8.28 7.46
CA LYS A 258 31.61 8.13 6.00
C LYS A 258 32.99 8.56 5.49
N THR A 259 33.41 9.77 5.84
CA THR A 259 34.70 10.33 5.38
C THR A 259 35.87 9.44 5.82
N LYS A 260 35.87 8.96 7.07
CA LYS A 260 36.92 8.07 7.58
C LYS A 260 36.97 6.74 6.82
N VAL A 261 35.81 6.13 6.54
CA VAL A 261 35.74 4.87 5.79
C VAL A 261 36.13 5.09 4.33
N GLU A 262 35.63 6.15 3.68
CA GLU A 262 35.99 6.50 2.30
C GLU A 262 37.49 6.70 2.17
N MET A 263 38.13 7.43 3.08
CA MET A 263 39.59 7.59 3.10
C MET A 263 40.33 6.27 3.27
N LEU A 264 39.82 5.33 4.08
CA LEU A 264 40.43 4.02 4.27
C LEU A 264 40.40 3.17 3.00
N ILE A 265 39.36 3.31 2.17
CA ILE A 265 39.16 2.48 0.98
C ILE A 265 39.52 3.18 -0.33
N LYS A 266 39.80 4.49 -0.28
CA LYS A 266 40.09 5.32 -1.45
C LYS A 266 41.30 4.78 -2.23
N ASP A 267 41.17 4.74 -3.56
CA ASP A 267 42.22 4.36 -4.51
C ASP A 267 42.75 2.92 -4.33
N LYS A 268 42.09 2.10 -3.50
CA LYS A 268 42.46 0.71 -3.26
C LYS A 268 41.64 -0.23 -4.13
N THR A 269 42.32 -1.16 -4.78
CA THR A 269 41.69 -2.28 -5.49
C THR A 269 41.37 -3.43 -4.54
N LYS A 270 42.07 -3.50 -3.40
CA LYS A 270 41.98 -4.53 -2.37
C LYS A 270 42.27 -3.93 -0.98
N LEU A 271 41.61 -4.43 0.06
CA LEU A 271 41.77 -4.06 1.48
C LEU A 271 42.41 -5.18 2.32
N SER A 272 43.32 -4.83 3.22
CA SER A 272 43.80 -5.74 4.25
C SER A 272 42.73 -6.06 5.30
N ASP A 273 42.93 -7.14 6.06
CA ASP A 273 42.06 -7.51 7.19
C ASP A 273 41.98 -6.40 8.24
N GLU A 274 43.10 -5.70 8.50
CA GLU A 274 43.18 -4.59 9.45
C GLU A 274 42.35 -3.39 8.97
N GLU A 275 42.35 -3.10 7.67
CA GLU A 275 41.53 -2.04 7.08
C GLU A 275 40.05 -2.39 7.11
N ILE A 276 39.70 -3.65 6.81
CA ILE A 276 38.32 -4.15 6.92
C ILE A 276 37.85 -4.06 8.38
N LYS A 277 38.66 -4.49 9.36
CA LYS A 277 38.35 -4.36 10.79
C LYS A 277 38.16 -2.89 11.19
N SER A 278 39.03 -2.01 10.71
CA SER A 278 38.96 -0.57 11.01
C SER A 278 37.71 0.08 10.44
N ALA A 279 37.37 -0.20 9.19
CA ALA A 279 36.15 0.28 8.54
C ALA A 279 34.89 -0.21 9.28
N ASN A 280 34.85 -1.51 9.59
CA ASN A 280 33.75 -2.10 10.38
C ASN A 280 33.60 -1.45 11.75
N LYS A 281 34.72 -1.19 12.44
CA LYS A 281 34.69 -0.51 13.74
C LYS A 281 34.07 0.88 13.62
N ILE A 282 34.48 1.68 12.62
CA ILE A 282 33.93 3.02 12.40
C ILE A 282 32.42 2.96 12.15
N ILE A 283 31.97 2.03 11.30
CA ILE A 283 30.54 1.84 10.99
C ILE A 283 29.76 1.42 12.24
N ASN A 284 30.28 0.45 13.01
CA ASN A 284 29.64 -0.02 14.23
C ASN A 284 29.59 1.07 15.32
N ASP A 285 30.65 1.85 15.47
CA ASP A 285 30.69 2.98 16.42
C ASP A 285 29.61 4.01 16.05
N PHE A 286 29.41 4.29 14.75
CA PHE A 286 28.31 5.14 14.27
C PHE A 286 26.93 4.53 14.53
N ILE A 287 26.74 3.24 14.24
CA ILE A 287 25.47 2.54 14.48
C ILE A 287 25.12 2.58 15.97
N ALA A 288 26.09 2.31 16.85
CA ALA A 288 25.90 2.37 18.30
C ALA A 288 25.53 3.80 18.76
N TYR A 289 26.19 4.82 18.20
CA TYR A 289 25.84 6.22 18.43
C TYR A 289 24.41 6.52 17.98
N TYR A 290 24.05 6.17 16.74
CA TYR A 290 22.71 6.37 16.19
C TYR A 290 21.65 5.80 17.13
N PHE A 291 21.77 4.53 17.48
CA PHE A 291 20.83 3.88 18.37
C PHE A 291 20.89 4.39 19.80
N THR A 292 21.90 5.15 20.21
CA THR A 292 21.91 5.78 21.54
C THR A 292 21.14 7.10 21.51
N GLU A 293 21.34 7.90 20.47
CA GLU A 293 20.67 9.20 20.32
C GLU A 293 19.20 9.07 19.91
N VAL A 294 18.86 8.05 19.13
CA VAL A 294 17.54 7.86 18.50
C VAL A 294 16.64 6.89 19.28
N LYS A 295 17.14 6.19 20.31
CA LYS A 295 16.35 5.15 21.00
C LYS A 295 15.15 5.70 21.76
N SER A 296 14.00 5.04 21.56
CA SER A 296 12.82 5.13 22.42
C SER A 296 13.14 4.77 23.88
N LYS A 297 12.74 5.64 24.82
CA LYS A 297 13.00 5.51 26.26
C LYS A 297 12.19 4.41 26.96
N ASP A 298 11.18 3.81 26.32
CA ASP A 298 10.09 3.16 27.05
C ASP A 298 10.10 1.62 27.07
N THR A 299 10.93 0.92 26.28
CA THR A 299 10.75 -0.55 26.11
C THR A 299 11.99 -1.42 26.24
N GLY A 300 13.20 -0.86 26.30
CA GLY A 300 14.45 -1.65 26.33
C GLY A 300 14.71 -2.48 25.06
N LYS A 301 13.79 -2.48 24.09
CA LYS A 301 13.94 -2.99 22.72
C LYS A 301 14.11 -1.80 21.77
N ILE A 302 14.80 -2.01 20.64
CA ILE A 302 14.89 -1.01 19.57
C ILE A 302 13.55 -0.99 18.83
N ILE A 303 12.55 -0.31 19.41
CA ILE A 303 11.31 0.03 18.71
C ILE A 303 11.63 1.26 17.88
N TYR A 304 11.59 1.09 16.56
CA TYR A 304 11.89 2.13 15.59
C TYR A 304 10.99 3.35 15.81
N ASP A 305 11.60 4.52 15.98
CA ASP A 305 11.02 5.72 16.59
C ASP A 305 10.12 6.50 15.62
N GLY A 306 10.15 6.19 14.31
CA GLY A 306 9.22 6.78 13.34
C GLY A 306 7.73 6.66 13.74
N GLU A 307 7.29 5.53 14.30
CA GLU A 307 5.89 5.39 14.75
C GLU A 307 5.56 6.25 15.98
N ASN A 308 6.46 6.30 16.96
CA ASN A 308 6.22 7.06 18.19
C ASN A 308 6.37 8.55 17.94
N THR A 309 7.45 8.95 17.26
CA THR A 309 7.67 10.33 16.81
C THR A 309 6.49 10.85 16.00
N MET A 310 6.04 10.12 14.96
CA MET A 310 4.88 10.57 14.17
C MET A 310 3.59 10.58 14.97
N ARG A 311 3.35 9.57 15.83
CA ARG A 311 2.17 9.53 16.71
C ARG A 311 2.16 10.71 17.68
N ASP A 312 3.32 11.08 18.23
CA ASP A 312 3.44 12.16 19.20
C ASP A 312 3.33 13.53 18.54
N ILE A 313 3.95 13.73 17.38
CA ILE A 313 3.74 14.93 16.55
C ILE A 313 2.25 15.11 16.24
N LYS A 314 1.55 14.05 15.80
CA LYS A 314 0.11 14.13 15.47
C LYS A 314 -0.80 14.49 16.64
N LYS A 315 -0.36 14.29 17.89
CA LYS A 315 -1.13 14.71 19.08
C LYS A 315 -1.07 16.23 19.28
N ILE A 316 0.08 16.85 18.99
CA ILE A 316 0.37 18.25 19.34
C ILE A 316 0.45 19.18 18.12
N ALA A 317 0.41 18.64 16.91
CA ALA A 317 0.59 19.37 15.68
C ALA A 317 -0.30 18.84 14.56
N LYS A 318 -0.49 19.68 13.54
CA LYS A 318 -1.17 19.36 12.28
C LYS A 318 -0.31 19.81 11.10
N LEU A 319 -0.61 19.30 9.92
CA LEU A 319 0.03 19.76 8.69
C LEU A 319 -0.43 21.16 8.33
N LYS A 320 0.52 22.00 7.91
CA LYS A 320 0.22 23.29 7.27
C LYS A 320 -0.55 23.04 5.97
N ASN A 321 -1.49 23.94 5.67
CA ASN A 321 -2.32 23.87 4.47
C ASN A 321 -1.48 23.64 3.20
N GLY A 322 -1.92 22.69 2.38
CA GLY A 322 -1.26 22.32 1.12
C GLY A 322 -0.23 21.19 1.22
N ASN A 323 0.14 20.76 2.42
CA ASN A 323 1.04 19.61 2.60
C ASN A 323 0.27 18.29 2.73
N GLN A 324 0.87 17.20 2.25
CA GLN A 324 0.37 15.84 2.42
C GLN A 324 1.23 15.07 3.42
N GLU A 325 0.61 14.18 4.19
CA GLU A 325 1.29 13.43 5.25
C GLU A 325 2.39 12.53 4.71
N LYS A 326 2.12 11.82 3.60
CA LYS A 326 3.09 10.94 2.93
C LYS A 326 4.40 11.64 2.56
N ASP A 327 4.34 12.96 2.30
CA ASP A 327 5.48 13.79 1.90
C ASP A 327 6.07 14.57 3.08
N SER A 328 5.56 14.35 4.29
CA SER A 328 5.87 15.12 5.50
C SER A 328 6.18 14.23 6.70
N LEU A 329 6.50 12.96 6.46
CA LEU A 329 6.88 12.00 7.49
C LEU A 329 8.20 12.39 8.15
N ILE A 330 8.29 12.15 9.46
CA ILE A 330 9.50 12.21 10.26
C ILE A 330 9.86 10.77 10.61
N GLU A 331 11.00 10.30 10.13
CA GLU A 331 11.42 8.90 10.28
C GLU A 331 12.84 8.81 10.85
N PHE A 332 12.96 8.06 11.94
CA PHE A 332 14.19 7.76 12.66
C PHE A 332 14.21 6.27 12.99
#